data_AF-A0A7S2KLP7-F1
#
_entry.id   AF-A0A7S2KLP7-F1
#
_cell.length_a   1.000
_cell.length_b   1.000
_cell.length_c   1.000
_cell.angle_alpha   90.00
_cell.angle_beta   90.00
_cell.angle_gamma   90.00
#
_symmetry.space_group_name_H-M   'P 1'
#
loop_
_entity.id
_entity.type
_entity.pdbx_description
1 polymer ?
#
loop_
_entity_poly.entity_id
_entity_poly.type
_entity_poly.pdbx_seq_one_letter_code
_entity_poly.pdbx_strand_id
1 'polypeptide(L)'
;VQQALGWSPTTHLPSLRLRHKINLHANPSTVEENQQSQLSSAYDRNLPAALVGEAVRSALRSDRGICFDFTTDRYASEQSESQLLSVVQVKGEGTESFINAKFSGSIPNYKVIGGGESSASALVRKGHAFETAYLSAKGRIIDRLLVLSFSGNKEEGNEDESLLITSPGNSGSTLYNQLSPLVFPMDKVTLNNFASTAEAESMVKTNVITLACSSLRNEQHSFRTNILDLLQMKSDEFEFPPNGECHHYRVGGTVDAYITEHTFLSPEICRGYTIVFQEPASSSGSLVAEQVWQRLTAEDNDLGPVGVGSLEYDTLRVEGGWAGYGHEMSGDGPKKMSKLEAAMKEKLAKRKSRKESDNKQSESNSLPQEEKGGTGST
;
A
#
# COMPACT_ATOMS: atom_id res chain seq x y z
N VAL A 1 -37.86 -34.91 39.02
CA VAL A 1 -38.86 -34.63 40.08
C VAL A 1 -38.05 -34.24 41.31
N GLN A 2 -37.98 -33.03 41.85
CA GLN A 2 -38.74 -31.78 41.81
C GLN A 2 -37.76 -30.63 42.19
N GLN A 3 -37.92 -29.46 41.53
CA GLN A 3 -37.86 -28.05 42.00
C GLN A 3 -36.93 -27.65 43.17
N ALA A 4 -36.42 -26.43 43.32
CA ALA A 4 -36.26 -25.19 42.57
C ALA A 4 -35.67 -24.23 43.62
N LEU A 5 -34.83 -23.26 43.23
CA LEU A 5 -34.81 -21.89 43.79
C LEU A 5 -33.73 -21.11 43.02
N GLY A 6 -34.20 -20.36 42.03
CA GLY A 6 -33.41 -19.36 41.32
C GLY A 6 -33.42 -18.04 42.10
N TRP A 7 -32.29 -17.36 42.10
CA TRP A 7 -32.15 -15.98 42.57
C TRP A 7 -31.67 -15.12 41.40
N SER A 8 -32.49 -14.12 41.06
CA SER A 8 -32.15 -12.96 40.22
C SER A 8 -32.27 -11.71 41.08
N PRO A 9 -31.43 -10.67 40.92
CA PRO A 9 -31.74 -9.35 41.40
C PRO A 9 -32.15 -8.44 40.24
N THR A 10 -33.44 -8.12 40.19
CA THR A 10 -34.01 -7.05 39.37
C THR A 10 -34.05 -5.78 40.24
N THR A 11 -33.29 -4.76 39.89
CA THR A 11 -33.47 -3.40 40.43
C THR A 11 -34.10 -2.52 39.37
N HIS A 12 -35.38 -2.21 39.59
CA HIS A 12 -36.14 -1.21 38.85
C HIS A 12 -35.67 0.19 39.23
N LEU A 13 -35.29 1.00 38.23
CA LEU A 13 -35.26 2.45 38.34
C LEU A 13 -36.34 3.05 37.40
N PRO A 14 -37.11 4.05 37.85
CA PRO A 14 -38.25 4.58 37.12
C PRO A 14 -37.84 5.45 35.94
N SER A 15 -38.50 5.23 34.80
CA SER A 15 -38.32 6.00 33.57
C SER A 15 -38.85 7.44 33.73
N LEU A 16 -37.95 8.42 33.77
CA LEU A 16 -38.30 9.82 33.50
C LEU A 16 -38.31 10.02 31.97
N ARG A 17 -39.51 9.98 31.38
CA ARG A 17 -39.75 10.38 29.98
C ARG A 17 -39.64 11.91 29.88
N LEU A 18 -38.45 12.43 29.61
CA LEU A 18 -38.31 13.74 28.97
C LEU A 18 -38.44 13.55 27.45
N ARG A 19 -39.59 13.94 26.90
CA ARG A 19 -39.77 14.13 25.46
C ARG A 19 -38.98 15.36 25.02
N HIS A 20 -37.73 15.16 24.62
CA HIS A 20 -37.11 16.04 23.64
C HIS A 20 -37.28 15.41 22.27
N LYS A 21 -38.15 16.01 21.45
CA LYS A 21 -38.12 15.84 20.00
C LYS A 21 -36.80 16.45 19.52
N ILE A 22 -35.74 15.65 19.52
CA ILE A 22 -34.58 15.94 18.68
C ILE A 22 -35.00 15.48 17.29
N ASN A 23 -35.49 16.41 16.48
CA ASN A 23 -35.44 16.24 15.03
C ASN A 23 -33.95 16.18 14.67
N LEU A 24 -33.39 14.98 14.63
CA LEU A 24 -32.16 14.71 13.89
C LEU A 24 -32.51 14.91 12.41
N HIS A 25 -32.43 16.16 11.96
CA HIS A 25 -32.05 16.40 10.58
C HIS A 25 -30.64 15.85 10.45
N ALA A 26 -30.55 14.58 10.02
CA ALA A 26 -29.37 14.08 9.36
C ALA A 26 -29.18 14.97 8.13
N ASN A 27 -28.31 15.97 8.25
CA ASN A 27 -27.66 16.50 7.07
C ASN A 27 -26.76 15.36 6.58
N PRO A 28 -26.98 14.78 5.39
CA PRO A 28 -26.00 13.90 4.79
C PRO A 28 -24.74 14.75 4.57
N SER A 29 -23.68 14.42 5.29
CA SER A 29 -22.36 14.97 5.06
C SER A 29 -21.89 14.47 3.69
N THR A 30 -22.08 15.31 2.68
CA THR A 30 -21.74 15.13 1.25
C THR A 30 -20.26 14.86 0.94
N VAL A 31 -19.43 14.56 1.94
CA VAL A 31 -17.99 14.27 1.80
C VAL A 31 -17.72 12.77 1.85
N GLU A 32 -18.44 12.00 2.67
CA GLU A 32 -18.25 10.54 2.79
C GLU A 32 -18.94 9.78 1.64
N GLU A 33 -20.18 10.14 1.28
CA GLU A 33 -20.89 9.54 0.13
C GLU A 33 -20.16 9.79 -1.20
N ASN A 34 -19.47 10.92 -1.34
CA ASN A 34 -18.70 11.21 -2.56
C ASN A 34 -17.38 10.43 -2.64
N GLN A 35 -16.74 10.07 -1.51
CA GLN A 35 -15.51 9.28 -1.52
C GLN A 35 -15.78 7.78 -1.74
N GLN A 36 -16.83 7.22 -1.13
CA GLN A 36 -17.24 5.82 -1.41
C GLN A 36 -17.62 5.61 -2.88
N SER A 37 -18.18 6.64 -3.55
CA SER A 37 -18.53 6.56 -4.98
C SER A 37 -17.32 6.39 -5.94
N GLN A 38 -16.10 6.64 -5.45
CA GLN A 38 -14.85 6.61 -6.23
C GLN A 38 -14.07 5.30 -6.08
N LEU A 39 -14.27 4.54 -5.01
CA LEU A 39 -13.58 3.27 -4.82
C LEU A 39 -14.11 2.18 -5.77
N SER A 40 -13.22 1.31 -6.24
CA SER A 40 -13.61 0.15 -7.05
C SER A 40 -14.32 -0.90 -6.20
N SER A 41 -15.18 -1.70 -6.83
CA SER A 41 -15.84 -2.84 -6.18
C SER A 41 -15.75 -4.03 -7.11
N ALA A 42 -15.49 -5.21 -6.53
CA ALA A 42 -15.60 -6.48 -7.24
C ALA A 42 -17.06 -6.87 -7.56
N TYR A 43 -18.02 -6.18 -6.95
CA TYR A 43 -19.45 -6.45 -7.06
C TYR A 43 -20.16 -5.36 -7.88
N ASP A 44 -21.33 -5.71 -8.43
CA ASP A 44 -22.18 -4.72 -9.12
C ASP A 44 -22.55 -3.58 -8.14
N ARG A 45 -22.26 -2.34 -8.55
CA ARG A 45 -22.57 -1.12 -7.77
C ARG A 45 -24.06 -0.93 -7.50
N ASN A 46 -24.95 -1.60 -8.24
CA ASN A 46 -26.38 -1.59 -7.98
C ASN A 46 -26.78 -2.49 -6.81
N LEU A 47 -25.89 -3.36 -6.33
CA LEU A 47 -26.16 -4.20 -5.17
C LEU A 47 -26.17 -3.35 -3.88
N PRO A 48 -27.12 -3.59 -2.97
CA PRO A 48 -27.09 -2.98 -1.65
C PRO A 48 -25.76 -3.28 -0.93
N ALA A 49 -25.13 -2.25 -0.36
CA ALA A 49 -23.87 -2.38 0.38
C ALA A 49 -23.90 -3.45 1.48
N ALA A 50 -25.06 -3.67 2.11
CA ALA A 50 -25.24 -4.72 3.11
C ALA A 50 -25.06 -6.14 2.53
N LEU A 51 -25.48 -6.38 1.29
CA LEU A 51 -25.27 -7.67 0.62
C LEU A 51 -23.82 -7.86 0.23
N VAL A 52 -23.17 -6.81 -0.28
CA VAL A 52 -21.73 -6.82 -0.61
C VAL A 52 -20.91 -7.12 0.65
N GLY A 53 -21.14 -6.39 1.73
CA GLY A 53 -20.45 -6.63 3.01
C GLY A 53 -20.67 -8.04 3.55
N GLU A 54 -21.88 -8.59 3.45
CA GLU A 54 -22.12 -9.97 3.89
C GLU A 54 -21.49 -11.03 2.98
N ALA A 55 -21.41 -10.78 1.67
CA ALA A 55 -20.69 -11.65 0.74
C ALA A 55 -19.20 -11.72 1.09
N VAL A 56 -18.57 -10.56 1.33
CA VAL A 56 -17.16 -10.48 1.73
C VAL A 56 -16.92 -11.15 3.10
N ARG A 57 -17.79 -10.90 4.09
CA ARG A 57 -17.70 -11.57 5.39
C ARG A 57 -17.91 -13.08 5.29
N SER A 58 -18.81 -13.52 4.42
CA SER A 58 -19.02 -14.95 4.17
C SER A 58 -17.79 -15.58 3.53
N ALA A 59 -17.15 -14.89 2.57
CA ALA A 59 -15.90 -15.33 1.97
C ALA A 59 -14.77 -15.43 3.01
N LEU A 60 -14.61 -14.43 3.89
CA LEU A 60 -13.64 -14.48 4.99
C LEU A 60 -13.85 -15.66 5.96
N ARG A 61 -15.11 -15.97 6.27
CA ARG A 61 -15.46 -17.09 7.17
C ARG A 61 -15.35 -18.44 6.49
N SER A 62 -15.36 -18.49 5.16
CA SER A 62 -15.14 -19.71 4.41
C SER A 62 -13.69 -20.20 4.52
N ASP A 63 -13.47 -21.42 4.05
CA ASP A 63 -12.14 -21.99 3.84
C ASP A 63 -11.38 -21.31 2.68
N ARG A 64 -12.10 -20.71 1.73
CA ARG A 64 -11.54 -20.01 0.57
C ARG A 64 -10.84 -18.69 0.93
N GLY A 65 -11.48 -17.88 1.77
CA GLY A 65 -11.00 -16.54 2.12
C GLY A 65 -11.19 -15.50 1.03
N ILE A 66 -10.43 -14.41 1.15
CA ILE A 66 -10.38 -13.30 0.19
C ILE A 66 -8.94 -13.00 -0.23
N CYS A 67 -8.76 -12.37 -1.38
CA CYS A 67 -7.46 -11.85 -1.81
C CYS A 67 -7.54 -10.43 -2.37
N PHE A 68 -6.47 -9.68 -2.17
CA PHE A 68 -6.31 -8.30 -2.62
C PHE A 68 -5.02 -8.16 -3.44
N ASP A 69 -5.08 -7.44 -4.55
CA ASP A 69 -3.91 -6.92 -5.25
C ASP A 69 -3.78 -5.44 -4.88
N PHE A 70 -2.81 -5.11 -4.02
CA PHE A 70 -2.58 -3.73 -3.61
C PHE A 70 -1.72 -2.95 -4.61
N THR A 71 -1.16 -3.63 -5.61
CA THR A 71 -0.34 -2.99 -6.64
C THR A 71 -1.19 -2.37 -7.72
N THR A 72 -2.21 -3.11 -8.16
CA THR A 72 -3.17 -2.61 -9.13
C THR A 72 -4.55 -2.93 -8.62
N ASP A 73 -5.37 -1.90 -8.46
CA ASP A 73 -6.79 -2.09 -8.18
C ASP A 73 -7.48 -2.72 -9.41
N ARG A 74 -7.63 -4.05 -9.38
CA ARG A 74 -8.10 -4.87 -10.51
C ARG A 74 -9.54 -4.59 -10.94
N TYR A 75 -10.30 -3.90 -10.10
CA TYR A 75 -11.71 -3.58 -10.35
C TYR A 75 -11.92 -2.10 -10.65
N ALA A 76 -10.85 -1.31 -10.70
CA ALA A 76 -10.93 0.10 -11.06
C ALA A 76 -11.15 0.26 -12.58
N SER A 77 -11.90 1.28 -12.97
CA SER A 77 -12.08 1.60 -14.40
C SER A 77 -10.75 2.05 -15.02
N GLU A 78 -10.51 1.71 -16.30
CA GLU A 78 -9.26 1.96 -17.06
C GLU A 78 -8.68 3.40 -17.00
N GLN A 79 -9.42 4.38 -16.48
CA GLN A 79 -8.99 5.78 -16.34
C GLN A 79 -8.29 6.11 -15.02
N SER A 80 -8.24 5.19 -14.05
CA SER A 80 -7.55 5.38 -12.77
C SER A 80 -6.34 4.46 -12.69
N GLU A 81 -5.15 5.00 -12.89
CA GLU A 81 -3.90 4.37 -12.41
C GLU A 81 -3.91 4.38 -10.87
N SER A 82 -4.65 3.46 -10.26
CA SER A 82 -4.82 3.37 -8.82
C SER A 82 -3.92 2.28 -8.27
N GLN A 83 -2.62 2.56 -8.22
CA GLN A 83 -1.78 1.91 -7.23
C GLN A 83 -2.35 2.23 -5.84
N LEU A 84 -2.44 1.23 -4.97
CA LEU A 84 -2.97 1.41 -3.63
C LEU A 84 -1.86 1.59 -2.59
N LEU A 85 -0.63 1.17 -2.89
CA LEU A 85 0.52 1.34 -2.00
C LEU A 85 1.79 1.76 -2.76
N SER A 86 2.81 2.08 -1.99
CA SER A 86 4.17 2.40 -2.41
C SER A 86 5.13 1.48 -1.68
N VAL A 87 6.13 0.95 -2.39
CA VAL A 87 7.23 0.20 -1.80
C VAL A 87 8.53 0.96 -2.02
N VAL A 88 9.24 1.24 -0.92
CA VAL A 88 10.56 1.89 -0.94
C VAL A 88 11.56 0.96 -0.27
N GLN A 89 12.67 0.66 -0.94
CA GLN A 89 13.76 -0.10 -0.36
C GLN A 89 14.81 0.84 0.22
N VAL A 90 15.27 0.50 1.43
CA VAL A 90 16.43 1.08 2.10
C VAL A 90 17.52 0.02 2.11
N LYS A 91 18.70 0.31 1.57
CA LYS A 91 19.79 -0.65 1.51
C LYS A 91 21.14 -0.02 1.87
N GLY A 92 21.94 -0.73 2.67
CA GLY A 92 23.29 -0.33 3.06
C GLY A 92 23.56 -0.53 4.55
N GLU A 93 24.83 -0.39 4.97
CA GLU A 93 25.28 -0.67 6.34
C GLU A 93 24.56 0.11 7.45
N GLY A 94 24.00 1.28 7.13
CA GLY A 94 23.27 2.09 8.11
C GLY A 94 21.76 1.89 8.10
N THR A 95 21.25 0.88 7.39
CA THR A 95 19.80 0.63 7.25
C THR A 95 19.13 0.54 8.61
N GLU A 96 19.68 -0.24 9.54
CA GLU A 96 19.10 -0.39 10.88
C GLU A 96 19.02 0.95 11.63
N SER A 97 20.12 1.70 11.61
CA SER A 97 20.20 3.02 12.26
C SER A 97 19.25 4.03 11.63
N PHE A 98 19.09 4.00 10.30
CA PHE A 98 18.18 4.85 9.57
C PHE A 98 16.72 4.56 9.97
N ILE A 99 16.30 3.28 9.96
CA ILE A 99 14.94 2.89 10.35
C ILE A 99 14.65 3.30 11.80
N ASN A 100 15.55 2.95 12.73
CA ASN A 100 15.38 3.24 14.15
C ASN A 100 15.33 4.75 14.46
N ALA A 101 15.94 5.59 13.61
CA ALA A 101 15.96 7.04 13.79
C ALA A 101 14.77 7.78 13.13
N LYS A 102 14.20 7.24 12.05
CA LYS A 102 13.17 7.94 11.26
C LYS A 102 11.74 7.54 11.56
N PHE A 103 11.52 6.36 12.17
CA PHE A 103 10.19 5.82 12.43
C PHE A 103 9.97 5.54 13.93
N SER A 104 8.72 5.34 14.33
CA SER A 104 8.36 5.17 15.74
C SER A 104 8.76 3.82 16.32
N GLY A 105 8.83 2.78 15.49
CA GLY A 105 9.25 1.43 15.81
C GLY A 105 10.68 1.16 15.37
N SER A 106 11.38 0.34 16.14
CA SER A 106 12.75 -0.10 15.86
C SER A 106 12.78 -1.54 15.39
N ILE A 107 13.79 -1.89 14.59
CA ILE A 107 14.05 -3.27 14.21
C ILE A 107 14.31 -4.09 15.48
N PRO A 108 13.63 -5.25 15.66
CA PRO A 108 13.86 -6.07 16.83
C PRO A 108 15.30 -6.56 16.96
N ASN A 109 15.82 -6.59 18.18
CA ASN A 109 17.23 -6.92 18.46
C ASN A 109 17.56 -8.42 18.50
N TYR A 110 16.62 -9.30 18.15
CA TYR A 110 16.86 -10.75 18.13
C TYR A 110 17.22 -11.20 16.73
N LYS A 111 18.17 -12.13 16.58
CA LYS A 111 18.52 -12.62 15.24
C LYS A 111 17.49 -13.64 14.76
N VAL A 112 16.94 -13.41 13.58
CA VAL A 112 16.25 -14.45 12.82
C VAL A 112 17.30 -15.16 11.97
N ILE A 113 17.58 -16.42 12.30
CA ILE A 113 18.57 -17.24 11.62
C ILE A 113 17.84 -18.22 10.72
N GLY A 114 18.15 -18.22 9.43
CA GLY A 114 17.61 -19.19 8.48
C GLY A 114 17.72 -18.70 7.04
N GLY A 115 17.77 -19.65 6.11
CA GLY A 115 18.08 -19.43 4.70
C GLY A 115 19.33 -20.20 4.29
N GLY A 116 19.34 -20.70 3.05
CA GLY A 116 20.46 -21.46 2.50
C GLY A 116 20.27 -21.66 1.00
N GLU A 117 21.19 -21.13 0.20
CA GLU A 117 21.16 -21.28 -1.26
C GLU A 117 21.52 -22.71 -1.66
N SER A 118 20.52 -23.48 -2.12
CA SER A 118 20.77 -24.82 -2.65
C SER A 118 19.89 -25.21 -3.86
N SER A 119 18.92 -24.39 -4.26
CA SER A 119 18.03 -24.68 -5.40
C SER A 119 17.54 -23.42 -6.12
N ALA A 120 16.98 -23.60 -7.33
CA ALA A 120 16.46 -22.53 -8.17
C ALA A 120 15.24 -21.80 -7.55
N SER A 121 14.49 -22.50 -6.70
CA SER A 121 13.48 -21.90 -5.82
C SER A 121 13.80 -22.27 -4.37
N ALA A 122 14.29 -21.31 -3.58
CA ALA A 122 14.83 -21.56 -2.25
C ALA A 122 14.54 -20.43 -1.28
N LEU A 123 14.47 -20.76 0.01
CA LEU A 123 14.52 -19.77 1.09
C LEU A 123 15.93 -19.16 1.13
N VAL A 124 16.02 -17.89 0.73
CA VAL A 124 17.28 -17.14 0.71
C VAL A 124 17.66 -16.71 2.11
N ARG A 125 16.72 -16.07 2.82
CA ARG A 125 16.95 -15.55 4.17
C ARG A 125 15.66 -15.28 4.92
N LYS A 126 15.77 -15.24 6.24
CA LYS A 126 14.70 -14.80 7.15
C LYS A 126 15.01 -13.40 7.71
N GLY A 127 13.97 -12.68 8.09
CA GLY A 127 14.04 -11.31 8.58
C GLY A 127 12.88 -10.96 9.50
N HIS A 128 12.80 -9.69 9.90
CA HIS A 128 11.74 -9.16 10.76
C HIS A 128 10.65 -8.47 9.94
N ALA A 129 9.40 -8.68 10.34
CA ALA A 129 8.27 -7.93 9.85
C ALA A 129 7.59 -7.19 10.99
N PHE A 130 7.40 -5.89 10.87
CA PHE A 130 6.72 -5.11 11.90
C PHE A 130 6.06 -3.84 11.34
N GLU A 131 5.03 -3.37 12.02
CA GLU A 131 4.41 -2.08 11.72
C GLU A 131 5.12 -0.95 12.46
N THR A 132 5.25 0.20 11.79
CA THR A 132 5.84 1.41 12.37
C THR A 132 5.07 2.64 11.90
N ALA A 133 5.00 3.68 12.73
CA ALA A 133 4.40 4.94 12.33
C ALA A 133 5.46 5.86 11.71
N TYR A 134 5.11 6.46 10.57
CA TYR A 134 5.85 7.57 10.00
C TYR A 134 5.25 8.88 10.50
N LEU A 135 6.08 9.68 11.18
CA LEU A 135 5.63 10.86 11.90
C LEU A 135 6.14 12.14 11.24
N SER A 136 5.32 13.18 11.31
CA SER A 136 5.77 14.55 11.09
C SER A 136 6.71 15.01 12.21
N ALA A 137 7.45 16.11 11.96
CA ALA A 137 8.30 16.74 12.97
C ALA A 137 7.55 17.19 14.25
N LYS A 138 6.21 17.27 14.21
CA LYS A 138 5.35 17.59 15.36
C LYS A 138 4.80 16.34 16.07
N GLY A 139 5.22 15.14 15.68
CA GLY A 139 4.74 13.88 16.25
C GLY A 139 3.36 13.44 15.76
N ARG A 140 2.83 14.02 14.67
CA ARG A 140 1.57 13.54 14.06
C ARG A 140 1.82 12.42 13.08
N ILE A 141 0.97 11.40 13.11
CA ILE A 141 1.04 10.24 12.18
C ILE A 141 0.70 10.71 10.77
N ILE A 142 1.68 10.59 9.87
CA ILE A 142 1.51 10.78 8.44
C ILE A 142 0.98 9.49 7.83
N ASP A 143 1.63 8.37 8.15
CA ASP A 143 1.29 7.04 7.64
C ASP A 143 1.71 5.95 8.63
N ARG A 144 1.20 4.75 8.44
CA ARG A 144 1.67 3.52 9.07
C ARG A 144 2.29 2.63 8.00
N LEU A 145 3.53 2.23 8.22
CA LEU A 145 4.31 1.44 7.29
C LEU A 145 4.45 0.01 7.81
N LEU A 146 4.39 -0.97 6.91
CA LEU A 146 4.91 -2.31 7.15
C LEU A 146 6.38 -2.34 6.73
N VAL A 147 7.25 -2.77 7.63
CA VAL A 147 8.70 -2.87 7.41
C VAL A 147 9.08 -4.34 7.35
N LEU A 148 9.72 -4.75 6.25
CA LEU A 148 10.37 -6.06 6.11
C LEU A 148 11.88 -5.84 6.16
N SER A 149 12.55 -6.26 7.24
CA SER A 149 13.96 -5.99 7.49
C SER A 149 14.78 -7.26 7.46
N PHE A 150 15.87 -7.25 6.68
CA PHE A 150 16.80 -8.36 6.53
C PHE A 150 18.20 -7.90 6.87
N SER A 151 18.83 -8.58 7.83
CA SER A 151 20.25 -8.37 8.11
C SER A 151 21.10 -8.95 6.98
N GLY A 152 22.07 -8.16 6.54
CA GLY A 152 23.06 -8.56 5.55
C GLY A 152 24.07 -9.54 6.14
N ASN A 153 24.56 -10.44 5.29
CA ASN A 153 25.74 -11.25 5.61
C ASN A 153 26.99 -10.58 5.02
N LYS A 154 27.77 -9.93 5.87
CA LYS A 154 29.00 -9.22 5.46
C LYS A 154 30.04 -10.15 4.83
N GLU A 155 30.04 -11.43 5.18
CA GLU A 155 30.97 -12.41 4.62
C GLU A 155 30.63 -12.77 3.17
N GLU A 156 29.36 -12.67 2.79
CA GLU A 156 28.85 -12.93 1.43
C GLU A 156 28.69 -11.64 0.61
N GLY A 157 29.05 -10.48 1.17
CA GLY A 157 28.86 -9.18 0.53
C GLY A 157 27.40 -8.70 0.48
N ASN A 158 26.52 -9.34 1.24
CA ASN A 158 25.12 -8.93 1.35
C ASN A 158 24.99 -7.80 2.37
N GLU A 159 24.47 -6.66 1.93
CA GLU A 159 24.19 -5.50 2.79
C GLU A 159 22.86 -5.67 3.54
N ASP A 160 22.70 -4.91 4.63
CA ASP A 160 21.41 -4.79 5.30
C ASP A 160 20.40 -4.15 4.35
N GLU A 161 19.16 -4.64 4.41
CA GLU A 161 18.08 -4.23 3.53
C GLU A 161 16.77 -4.14 4.30
N SER A 162 15.96 -3.14 3.98
CA SER A 162 14.58 -3.04 4.46
C SER A 162 13.64 -2.59 3.35
N LEU A 163 12.48 -3.24 3.26
CA LEU A 163 11.37 -2.80 2.41
C LEU A 163 10.36 -2.06 3.28
N LEU A 164 10.05 -0.82 2.89
CA LEU A 164 9.03 0.03 3.50
C LEU A 164 7.80 0.02 2.61
N ILE A 165 6.70 -0.51 3.12
CA ILE A 165 5.44 -0.64 2.41
C ILE A 165 4.44 0.29 3.10
N THR A 166 3.88 1.23 2.35
CA THR A 166 2.89 2.18 2.88
C THR A 166 1.55 1.53 3.16
N SER A 167 0.71 2.18 3.98
CA SER A 167 -0.65 1.71 4.14
C SER A 167 -1.47 1.92 2.85
N PRO A 168 -2.47 1.06 2.58
CA PRO A 168 -3.33 1.22 1.41
C PRO A 168 -3.99 2.61 1.36
N GLY A 169 -3.94 3.25 0.19
CA GLY A 169 -4.31 4.64 -0.06
C GLY A 169 -3.13 5.61 -0.19
N ASN A 170 -1.92 5.24 0.28
CA ASN A 170 -0.72 6.06 0.13
C ASN A 170 0.21 5.50 -0.95
N SER A 171 -0.08 5.79 -2.22
CA SER A 171 0.63 5.24 -3.37
C SER A 171 1.60 6.20 -4.05
N GLY A 172 2.26 5.71 -5.10
CA GLY A 172 3.20 6.47 -5.91
C GLY A 172 4.52 6.78 -5.19
N SER A 173 5.23 7.81 -5.64
CA SER A 173 6.55 8.16 -5.10
C SER A 173 6.52 8.99 -3.81
N THR A 174 5.36 9.13 -3.15
CA THR A 174 5.16 10.04 -2.02
C THR A 174 6.11 9.77 -0.86
N LEU A 175 6.20 8.52 -0.40
CA LEU A 175 7.10 8.15 0.68
C LEU A 175 8.56 8.37 0.29
N TYR A 176 8.96 7.95 -0.91
CA TYR A 176 10.31 8.13 -1.42
C TYR A 176 10.71 9.62 -1.45
N ASN A 177 9.86 10.48 -2.00
CA ASN A 177 10.11 11.92 -2.11
C ASN A 177 10.22 12.60 -0.73
N GLN A 178 9.54 12.07 0.28
CA GLN A 178 9.61 12.59 1.66
C GLN A 178 10.85 12.09 2.41
N LEU A 179 11.30 10.86 2.14
CA LEU A 179 12.49 10.26 2.78
C LEU A 179 13.80 10.66 2.11
N SER A 180 13.84 10.82 0.79
CA SER A 180 15.05 11.13 0.02
C SER A 180 15.81 12.37 0.55
N PRO A 181 15.17 13.50 0.88
CA PRO A 181 15.86 14.65 1.47
C PRO A 181 16.40 14.42 2.89
N LEU A 182 16.01 13.34 3.55
CA LEU A 182 16.41 13.00 4.92
C LEU A 182 17.58 12.01 4.97
N VAL A 183 18.06 11.54 3.82
CA VAL A 183 19.22 10.66 3.68
C VAL A 183 20.46 11.51 3.51
N PHE A 184 21.42 11.33 4.43
CA PHE A 184 22.72 11.96 4.37
C PHE A 184 23.79 10.93 3.97
N PRO A 185 24.90 11.33 3.33
CA PRO A 185 26.00 10.41 2.99
C PRO A 185 26.53 9.61 4.20
N MET A 186 26.47 10.20 5.40
CA MET A 186 26.88 9.55 6.65
C MET A 186 25.95 8.42 7.09
N ASP A 187 24.71 8.39 6.61
CA ASP A 187 23.77 7.33 6.93
C ASP A 187 24.15 6.02 6.24
N LYS A 188 25.03 6.03 5.22
CA LYS A 188 25.46 4.84 4.46
C LYS A 188 24.27 3.98 3.98
N VAL A 189 23.20 4.65 3.54
CA VAL A 189 22.03 4.01 2.95
C VAL A 189 21.74 4.58 1.57
N THR A 190 21.13 3.75 0.74
CA THR A 190 20.55 4.10 -0.55
C THR A 190 19.05 3.85 -0.49
N LEU A 191 18.27 4.73 -1.13
CA LEU A 191 16.84 4.55 -1.28
C LEU A 191 16.52 4.20 -2.73
N ASN A 192 15.75 3.14 -2.93
CA ASN A 192 15.21 2.77 -4.23
C ASN A 192 13.68 2.85 -4.20
N ASN A 193 13.12 3.52 -5.21
CA ASN A 193 11.67 3.66 -5.34
C ASN A 193 11.11 2.58 -6.27
N PHE A 194 10.21 1.74 -5.77
CA PHE A 194 9.55 0.71 -6.59
C PHE A 194 8.10 1.04 -6.96
N ALA A 195 7.64 2.27 -6.68
CA ALA A 195 6.28 2.72 -7.02
C ALA A 195 6.12 3.19 -8.49
N SER A 196 7.19 3.27 -9.28
CA SER A 196 7.14 3.84 -10.64
C SER A 196 6.71 2.81 -11.70
N THR A 197 5.45 2.83 -12.14
CA THR A 197 4.95 2.04 -13.28
C THR A 197 5.06 2.73 -14.64
N ALA A 198 5.34 4.04 -14.69
CA ALA A 198 5.36 4.79 -15.94
C ALA A 198 6.70 5.53 -16.14
N GLU A 199 7.47 5.05 -17.12
CA GLU A 199 8.45 5.84 -17.90
C GLU A 199 9.82 6.24 -17.33
N ALA A 200 10.29 5.73 -16.19
CA ALA A 200 11.70 5.98 -15.79
C ALA A 200 12.38 4.77 -15.14
N GLU A 201 13.25 4.12 -15.92
CA GLU A 201 14.48 3.42 -15.49
C GLU A 201 14.41 2.28 -14.44
N SER A 202 13.26 1.94 -13.86
CA SER A 202 13.19 0.82 -12.91
C SER A 202 13.30 -0.51 -13.66
N MET A 203 14.45 -1.18 -13.49
CA MET A 203 14.69 -2.54 -13.98
C MET A 203 13.83 -3.60 -13.27
N VAL A 204 13.10 -3.23 -12.21
CA VAL A 204 12.34 -4.13 -11.34
C VAL A 204 10.90 -3.63 -11.19
N LYS A 205 9.92 -4.51 -11.42
CA LYS A 205 8.51 -4.32 -11.09
C LYS A 205 8.23 -4.89 -9.72
N THR A 206 7.41 -4.21 -8.92
CA THR A 206 7.03 -4.68 -7.59
C THR A 206 5.54 -4.87 -7.50
N ASN A 207 5.12 -6.04 -7.05
CA ASN A 207 3.73 -6.42 -6.85
C ASN A 207 3.51 -6.87 -5.40
N VAL A 208 2.34 -6.60 -4.85
CA VAL A 208 1.95 -6.88 -3.47
C VAL A 208 0.55 -7.49 -3.47
N ILE A 209 0.49 -8.77 -3.14
CA ILE A 209 -0.73 -9.56 -3.10
C ILE A 209 -0.93 -10.06 -1.67
N THR A 210 -2.15 -9.94 -1.17
CA THR A 210 -2.52 -10.40 0.17
C THR A 210 -3.62 -11.44 0.07
N LEU A 211 -3.50 -12.50 0.88
CA LEU A 211 -4.54 -13.49 1.12
C LEU A 211 -4.99 -13.38 2.57
N ALA A 212 -6.28 -13.47 2.81
CA ALA A 212 -6.85 -13.33 4.14
C ALA A 212 -8.02 -14.28 4.36
N CYS A 213 -8.03 -14.96 5.50
CA CYS A 213 -9.16 -15.75 6.00
C CYS A 213 -9.46 -15.38 7.45
N SER A 214 -10.59 -15.86 7.97
CA SER A 214 -10.94 -15.77 9.40
C SER A 214 -9.98 -16.55 10.32
N SER A 215 -9.24 -17.52 9.79
CA SER A 215 -8.23 -18.27 10.53
C SER A 215 -6.96 -18.50 9.71
N LEU A 216 -5.82 -18.47 10.39
CA LEU A 216 -4.52 -18.70 9.77
C LEU A 216 -4.41 -20.11 9.16
N ARG A 217 -5.08 -21.10 9.75
CA ARG A 217 -5.10 -22.48 9.23
C ARG A 217 -5.73 -22.57 7.84
N ASN A 218 -6.87 -21.90 7.64
CA ASN A 218 -7.56 -21.91 6.35
C ASN A 218 -6.74 -21.16 5.31
N GLU A 219 -6.14 -20.05 5.70
CA GLU A 219 -5.32 -19.26 4.79
C GLU A 219 -4.05 -20.03 4.37
N GLN A 220 -3.34 -20.68 5.30
CA GLN A 220 -2.20 -21.54 4.97
C GLN A 220 -2.59 -22.72 4.08
N HIS A 221 -3.80 -23.24 4.22
CA HIS A 221 -4.32 -24.28 3.32
C HIS A 221 -4.56 -23.71 1.92
N SER A 222 -5.23 -22.55 1.81
CA SER A 222 -5.46 -21.86 0.54
C SER A 222 -4.15 -21.50 -0.17
N PHE A 223 -3.15 -21.01 0.58
CA PHE A 223 -1.81 -20.71 0.07
C PHE A 223 -1.14 -21.96 -0.50
N ARG A 224 -1.14 -23.08 0.24
CA ARG A 224 -0.56 -24.34 -0.22
C ARG A 224 -1.22 -24.85 -1.50
N THR A 225 -2.54 -24.77 -1.56
CA THR A 225 -3.33 -25.29 -2.70
C THR A 225 -3.19 -24.42 -3.95
N ASN A 226 -3.11 -23.09 -3.79
CA ASN A 226 -3.26 -22.17 -4.93
C ASN A 226 -1.97 -21.48 -5.36
N ILE A 227 -0.95 -21.37 -4.48
CA ILE A 227 0.22 -20.52 -4.71
C ILE A 227 1.52 -21.32 -4.84
N LEU A 228 1.72 -22.36 -4.02
CA LEU A 228 3.03 -23.02 -3.94
C LEU A 228 3.56 -23.58 -5.27
N ASP A 229 2.69 -24.16 -6.08
CA ASP A 229 3.06 -24.69 -7.39
C ASP A 229 3.57 -23.57 -8.33
N LEU A 230 3.00 -22.37 -8.25
CA LEU A 230 3.43 -21.22 -9.04
C LEU A 230 4.78 -20.66 -8.57
N LEU A 231 5.07 -20.79 -7.27
CA LEU A 231 6.39 -20.46 -6.71
C LEU A 231 7.43 -21.57 -6.98
N GLN A 232 7.01 -22.68 -7.60
CA GLN A 232 7.85 -23.85 -7.87
C GLN A 232 8.48 -24.41 -6.57
N MET A 233 7.72 -24.36 -5.46
CA MET A 233 8.17 -24.81 -4.15
C MET A 233 7.36 -26.02 -3.72
N LYS A 234 8.02 -27.06 -3.20
CA LYS A 234 7.29 -28.20 -2.63
C LYS A 234 6.76 -27.87 -1.24
N SER A 235 5.63 -28.47 -0.88
CA SER A 235 4.98 -28.20 0.42
C SER A 235 5.81 -28.62 1.63
N ASP A 236 6.76 -29.54 1.48
CA ASP A 236 7.70 -29.97 2.52
C ASP A 236 8.94 -29.07 2.62
N GLU A 237 9.26 -28.34 1.56
CA GLU A 237 10.37 -27.38 1.49
C GLU A 237 9.95 -25.95 1.89
N PHE A 238 8.65 -25.66 1.86
CA PHE A 238 8.11 -24.35 2.19
C PHE A 238 7.82 -24.18 3.69
N GLU A 239 8.22 -23.03 4.23
CA GLU A 239 8.00 -22.66 5.63
C GLU A 239 7.23 -21.34 5.70
N PHE A 240 6.09 -21.35 6.39
CA PHE A 240 5.35 -20.12 6.64
C PHE A 240 6.08 -19.25 7.66
N PRO A 241 6.30 -17.95 7.37
CA PRO A 241 6.85 -17.03 8.36
C PRO A 241 5.86 -16.87 9.52
N PRO A 242 6.32 -16.96 10.78
CA PRO A 242 5.47 -16.63 11.92
C PRO A 242 5.22 -15.11 12.01
N ASN A 243 4.21 -14.72 12.78
CA ASN A 243 3.97 -13.32 13.12
C ASN A 243 5.23 -12.63 13.66
N GLY A 244 5.55 -11.46 13.12
CA GLY A 244 6.76 -10.70 13.46
C GLY A 244 7.99 -11.03 12.60
N GLU A 245 7.89 -12.03 11.72
CA GLU A 245 8.96 -12.44 10.82
C GLU A 245 8.53 -12.32 9.35
N CYS A 246 9.54 -12.26 8.47
CA CYS A 246 9.36 -12.36 7.03
C CYS A 246 10.39 -13.30 6.42
N HIS A 247 9.99 -13.99 5.36
CA HIS A 247 10.86 -14.87 4.60
C HIS A 247 11.09 -14.29 3.22
N HIS A 248 12.33 -14.35 2.75
CA HIS A 248 12.71 -13.99 1.39
C HIS A 248 13.02 -15.27 0.61
N TYR A 249 12.23 -15.52 -0.42
CA TYR A 249 12.39 -16.62 -1.35
C TYR A 249 12.87 -16.12 -2.70
N ARG A 250 13.76 -16.89 -3.34
CA ARG A 250 14.04 -16.76 -4.77
C ARG A 250 13.11 -17.71 -5.49
N VAL A 251 12.43 -17.26 -6.54
CA VAL A 251 11.51 -18.05 -7.37
C VAL A 251 12.05 -18.08 -8.80
N GLY A 252 12.23 -19.28 -9.35
CA GLY A 252 12.75 -19.46 -10.71
C GLY A 252 14.11 -18.78 -10.94
N GLY A 253 14.93 -18.66 -9.89
CA GLY A 253 16.25 -18.04 -9.90
C GLY A 253 16.30 -16.53 -10.11
N THR A 254 15.18 -15.86 -10.39
CA THR A 254 15.17 -14.47 -10.89
C THR A 254 14.16 -13.56 -10.20
N VAL A 255 13.12 -14.12 -9.60
CA VAL A 255 12.08 -13.36 -8.90
C VAL A 255 12.34 -13.42 -7.41
N ASP A 256 12.27 -12.27 -6.74
CA ASP A 256 12.34 -12.18 -5.29
C ASP A 256 10.92 -12.11 -4.73
N ALA A 257 10.57 -13.06 -3.86
CA ALA A 257 9.27 -13.13 -3.19
C ALA A 257 9.46 -12.99 -1.67
N TYR A 258 8.96 -11.91 -1.10
CA TYR A 258 9.00 -11.64 0.33
C TYR A 258 7.64 -11.93 0.94
N ILE A 259 7.58 -12.84 1.92
CA ILE A 259 6.33 -13.32 2.52
C ILE A 259 6.32 -12.95 3.99
N THR A 260 5.19 -12.48 4.50
CA THR A 260 4.97 -12.20 5.93
C THR A 260 3.51 -12.40 6.35
N GLU A 261 3.27 -12.77 7.61
CA GLU A 261 1.92 -12.87 8.20
C GLU A 261 1.35 -11.46 8.46
N HIS A 262 0.74 -10.87 7.44
CA HIS A 262 0.13 -9.54 7.51
C HIS A 262 -0.97 -9.39 6.45
N THR A 263 -2.02 -8.61 6.73
CA THR A 263 -3.15 -8.43 5.79
C THR A 263 -3.57 -6.97 5.56
N PHE A 264 -2.85 -6.00 6.14
CA PHE A 264 -3.26 -4.59 6.23
C PHE A 264 -4.66 -4.37 6.82
N LEU A 265 -5.23 -5.39 7.47
CA LEU A 265 -6.52 -5.39 8.16
C LEU A 265 -6.32 -5.82 9.61
N SER A 266 -7.35 -5.61 10.42
CA SER A 266 -7.31 -6.00 11.83
C SER A 266 -7.16 -7.51 12.00
N PRO A 267 -6.21 -7.98 12.83
CA PRO A 267 -6.05 -9.41 13.13
C PRO A 267 -7.27 -10.01 13.86
N GLU A 268 -8.18 -9.16 14.35
CA GLU A 268 -9.46 -9.54 14.95
C GLU A 268 -10.52 -9.91 13.89
N ILE A 269 -10.38 -9.42 12.65
CA ILE A 269 -11.29 -9.74 11.55
C ILE A 269 -10.73 -10.87 10.70
N CYS A 270 -9.45 -10.79 10.34
CA CYS A 270 -8.82 -11.76 9.47
C CYS A 270 -7.32 -11.91 9.72
N ARG A 271 -6.77 -13.04 9.27
CA ARG A 271 -5.35 -13.38 9.31
C ARG A 271 -4.94 -13.94 7.95
N GLY A 272 -3.66 -13.83 7.61
CA GLY A 272 -3.14 -14.37 6.37
C GLY A 272 -1.78 -13.81 6.01
N TYR A 273 -1.34 -14.07 4.78
CA TYR A 273 -0.04 -13.66 4.29
C TYR A 273 -0.13 -12.56 3.23
N THR A 274 0.83 -11.65 3.29
CA THR A 274 1.15 -10.72 2.21
C THR A 274 2.43 -11.19 1.53
N ILE A 275 2.42 -11.18 0.20
CA ILE A 275 3.55 -11.51 -0.66
C ILE A 275 3.93 -10.27 -1.44
N VAL A 276 5.19 -9.87 -1.35
CA VAL A 276 5.79 -8.84 -2.19
C VAL A 276 6.68 -9.52 -3.22
N PHE A 277 6.32 -9.41 -4.50
CA PHE A 277 7.13 -9.86 -5.62
C PHE A 277 7.98 -8.70 -6.15
N GLN A 278 9.26 -8.96 -6.40
CA GLN A 278 10.15 -8.09 -7.15
C GLN A 278 10.63 -8.86 -8.38
N GLU A 279 10.18 -8.42 -9.55
CA GLU A 279 10.37 -9.12 -10.81
C GLU A 279 11.15 -8.25 -11.80
N PRO A 280 12.13 -8.81 -12.55
CA PRO A 280 12.81 -8.07 -13.59
C PRO A 280 11.82 -7.57 -14.66
N ALA A 281 11.85 -6.27 -14.97
CA ALA A 281 10.96 -5.65 -15.95
C ALA A 281 11.19 -6.19 -17.38
N SER A 282 12.35 -6.79 -17.64
CA SER A 282 12.75 -7.40 -18.91
C SER A 282 12.24 -8.83 -19.13
N SER A 283 11.47 -9.39 -18.18
CA SER A 283 10.91 -10.74 -18.33
C SER A 283 9.95 -10.78 -19.52
N SER A 284 10.24 -11.63 -20.49
CA SER A 284 9.43 -11.79 -21.72
C SER A 284 8.16 -12.64 -21.50
N GLY A 285 7.91 -13.10 -20.28
CA GLY A 285 6.75 -13.90 -19.89
C GLY A 285 5.77 -13.12 -19.02
N SER A 286 4.63 -13.75 -18.70
CA SER A 286 3.71 -13.20 -17.70
C SER A 286 4.39 -13.13 -16.34
N LEU A 287 4.26 -12.00 -15.65
CA LEU A 287 4.76 -11.83 -14.29
C LEU A 287 4.21 -12.92 -13.37
N VAL A 288 5.03 -13.42 -12.45
CA VAL A 288 4.62 -14.42 -11.46
C VAL A 288 3.46 -13.89 -10.61
N ALA A 289 3.51 -12.61 -10.22
CA ALA A 289 2.41 -11.98 -9.50
C ALA A 289 1.09 -12.01 -10.28
N GLU A 290 1.15 -11.81 -11.60
CA GLU A 290 -0.03 -11.88 -12.48
C GLU A 290 -0.58 -13.31 -12.55
N GLN A 291 0.30 -14.30 -12.69
CA GLN A 291 -0.11 -15.72 -12.70
C GLN A 291 -0.74 -16.13 -11.36
N VAL A 292 -0.18 -15.65 -10.25
CA VAL A 292 -0.74 -15.87 -8.90
C VAL A 292 -2.13 -15.26 -8.80
N TRP A 293 -2.30 -14.00 -9.19
CA TRP A 293 -3.62 -13.35 -9.16
C TRP A 293 -4.66 -14.10 -10.01
N GLN A 294 -4.30 -14.43 -11.26
CA GLN A 294 -5.18 -15.15 -12.18
C GLN A 294 -5.56 -16.52 -11.63
N ARG A 295 -4.61 -17.27 -11.05
CA ARG A 295 -4.91 -18.58 -10.47
C ARG A 295 -5.82 -18.49 -9.25
N LEU A 296 -5.61 -17.49 -8.39
CA LEU A 296 -6.41 -17.29 -7.19
C LEU A 296 -7.86 -16.93 -7.51
N THR A 297 -8.08 -16.17 -8.58
CA THR A 297 -9.39 -15.59 -8.93
C THR A 297 -10.05 -16.23 -10.16
N ALA A 298 -9.48 -17.32 -10.68
CA ALA A 298 -10.02 -17.99 -11.86
C ALA A 298 -11.45 -18.49 -11.62
N GLU A 299 -12.31 -18.33 -12.63
CA GLU A 299 -13.72 -18.75 -12.55
C GLU A 299 -13.89 -20.27 -12.32
N ASP A 300 -12.91 -21.07 -12.75
CA ASP A 300 -12.89 -22.53 -12.57
C ASP A 300 -12.21 -22.98 -11.27
N ASN A 301 -11.70 -22.03 -10.46
CA ASN A 301 -11.09 -22.33 -9.16
C ASN A 301 -12.09 -22.16 -8.01
N ASP A 302 -12.96 -23.16 -7.83
CA ASP A 302 -13.95 -23.19 -6.75
C ASP A 302 -13.34 -23.14 -5.34
N LEU A 303 -12.05 -23.49 -5.20
CA LEU A 303 -11.29 -23.47 -3.95
C LEU A 303 -10.45 -22.20 -3.78
N GLY A 304 -10.39 -21.33 -4.79
CA GLY A 304 -9.64 -20.09 -4.78
C GLY A 304 -10.33 -19.04 -3.91
N PRO A 305 -9.58 -18.10 -3.31
CA PRO A 305 -10.16 -16.99 -2.56
C PRO A 305 -11.01 -16.08 -3.46
N VAL A 306 -11.88 -15.28 -2.84
CA VAL A 306 -12.63 -14.25 -3.57
C VAL A 306 -11.78 -13.00 -3.72
N GLY A 307 -11.50 -12.61 -4.96
CA GLY A 307 -10.83 -11.34 -5.25
C GLY A 307 -11.73 -10.16 -4.92
N VAL A 308 -11.20 -9.15 -4.23
CA VAL A 308 -11.96 -8.00 -3.72
C VAL A 308 -11.27 -6.68 -4.07
N GLY A 309 -12.06 -5.62 -4.23
CA GLY A 309 -11.59 -4.28 -4.62
C GLY A 309 -11.37 -3.35 -3.44
N SER A 310 -11.04 -2.09 -3.76
CA SER A 310 -10.70 -1.07 -2.77
C SER A 310 -11.87 -0.74 -1.83
N LEU A 311 -13.12 -0.78 -2.31
CA LEU A 311 -14.31 -0.53 -1.49
C LEU A 311 -14.48 -1.60 -0.42
N GLU A 312 -14.32 -2.87 -0.79
CA GLU A 312 -14.44 -3.99 0.14
C GLU A 312 -13.31 -3.95 1.18
N TYR A 313 -12.09 -3.63 0.74
CA TYR A 313 -10.96 -3.41 1.65
C TYR A 313 -11.27 -2.31 2.68
N ASP A 314 -11.71 -1.14 2.20
CA ASP A 314 -11.97 0.00 3.08
C ASP A 314 -13.09 -0.29 4.07
N THR A 315 -14.14 -0.99 3.62
CA THR A 315 -15.23 -1.46 4.49
C THR A 315 -14.71 -2.35 5.61
N LEU A 316 -13.89 -3.36 5.28
CA LEU A 316 -13.31 -4.27 6.28
C LEU A 316 -12.35 -3.55 7.24
N ARG A 317 -11.55 -2.61 6.73
CA ARG A 317 -10.65 -1.78 7.54
C ARG A 317 -11.43 -0.99 8.58
N VAL A 318 -12.50 -0.30 8.16
CA VAL A 318 -13.37 0.49 9.03
C VAL A 318 -14.08 -0.41 10.06
N GLU A 319 -14.63 -1.55 9.62
CA GLU A 319 -15.23 -2.53 10.52
C GLU A 319 -14.23 -3.04 11.57
N GLY A 320 -12.96 -3.18 11.19
CA GLY A 320 -11.86 -3.60 12.06
C GLY A 320 -11.33 -2.51 12.99
N GLY A 321 -11.85 -1.28 12.88
CA GLY A 321 -11.39 -0.13 13.63
C GLY A 321 -9.96 0.32 13.26
N TRP A 322 -9.48 -0.03 12.07
CA TRP A 322 -8.14 0.33 11.61
C TRP A 322 -8.14 1.71 10.95
N ALA A 323 -7.16 2.56 11.30
CA ALA A 323 -7.03 3.89 10.72
C ALA A 323 -6.49 3.82 9.28
N GLY A 324 -7.06 4.62 8.37
CA GLY A 324 -6.69 4.69 6.97
C GLY A 324 -5.90 5.95 6.64
N TYR A 325 -4.97 5.86 5.69
CA TYR A 325 -4.26 7.02 5.16
C TYR A 325 -5.22 7.97 4.44
N GLY A 326 -5.07 9.28 4.65
CA GLY A 326 -5.94 10.30 4.06
C GLY A 326 -7.31 10.44 4.74
N HIS A 327 -7.69 9.48 5.58
CA HIS A 327 -8.90 9.51 6.40
C HIS A 327 -8.51 9.88 7.85
N GLU A 328 -8.35 8.87 8.72
CA GLU A 328 -7.95 9.07 10.12
C GLU A 328 -6.47 9.45 10.27
N MET A 329 -5.60 9.02 9.35
CA MET A 329 -4.18 9.38 9.30
C MET A 329 -3.93 10.45 8.22
N SER A 330 -3.89 11.71 8.62
CA SER A 330 -3.72 12.84 7.68
C SER A 330 -2.47 13.70 7.95
N GLY A 331 -1.66 13.35 8.94
CA GLY A 331 -0.49 14.11 9.35
C GLY A 331 -0.85 15.55 9.77
N ASP A 332 -0.26 16.53 9.09
CA ASP A 332 -0.57 17.95 9.30
C ASP A 332 -1.84 18.42 8.54
N GLY A 333 -2.47 17.53 7.78
CA GLY A 333 -3.53 17.85 6.82
C GLY A 333 -3.02 18.72 5.65
N PRO A 334 -3.85 19.01 4.63
CA PRO A 334 -3.53 20.09 3.72
C PRO A 334 -3.39 21.35 4.58
N LYS A 335 -2.16 21.89 4.69
CA LYS A 335 -1.95 23.21 5.25
C LYS A 335 -2.96 24.10 4.55
N LYS A 336 -3.96 24.63 5.28
CA LYS A 336 -4.79 25.71 4.76
C LYS A 336 -3.78 26.73 4.26
N MET A 337 -3.60 26.83 2.93
CA MET A 337 -2.72 27.86 2.38
C MET A 337 -3.19 29.13 3.03
N SER A 338 -2.30 29.75 3.79
CA SER A 338 -2.67 30.99 4.44
C SER A 338 -3.20 31.91 3.34
N LYS A 339 -4.22 32.73 3.62
CA LYS A 339 -4.72 33.68 2.61
C LYS A 339 -3.57 34.50 1.99
N LEU A 340 -2.47 34.67 2.74
CA LEU A 340 -1.21 35.26 2.31
C LEU A 340 -0.46 34.43 1.25
N GLU A 341 -0.30 33.11 1.42
CA GLU A 341 0.36 32.23 0.45
C GLU A 341 -0.45 32.05 -0.84
N ALA A 342 -1.77 31.93 -0.72
CA ALA A 342 -2.67 31.91 -1.88
C ALA A 342 -2.58 33.23 -2.66
N ALA A 343 -2.60 34.37 -1.95
CA ALA A 343 -2.42 35.69 -2.56
C ALA A 343 -1.02 35.90 -3.14
N MET A 344 0.04 35.32 -2.54
CA MET A 344 1.40 35.38 -3.10
C MET A 344 1.52 34.55 -4.36
N LYS A 345 0.98 33.33 -4.41
CA LYS A 345 0.94 32.50 -5.63
C LYS A 345 0.15 33.18 -6.74
N GLU A 346 -1.00 33.78 -6.42
CA GLU A 346 -1.79 34.55 -7.39
C GLU A 346 -1.04 35.78 -7.91
N LYS A 347 -0.35 36.52 -7.03
CA LYS A 347 0.50 37.67 -7.43
C LYS A 347 1.71 37.25 -8.28
N LEU A 348 2.31 36.09 -7.98
CA LEU A 348 3.42 35.54 -8.76
C LEU A 348 2.97 35.06 -10.15
N ALA A 349 1.81 34.40 -10.23
CA ALA A 349 1.20 33.99 -11.50
C ALA A 349 0.85 35.21 -12.37
N LYS A 350 0.24 36.26 -11.78
CA LYS A 350 -0.04 37.53 -12.47
C LYS A 350 1.22 38.28 -12.94
N ARG A 351 2.35 38.13 -12.23
CA ARG A 351 3.63 38.72 -12.66
C ARG A 351 4.28 37.96 -13.81
N LYS A 352 4.14 36.63 -13.87
CA LYS A 352 4.63 35.82 -14.99
C LYS A 352 3.86 36.11 -16.28
N SER A 353 2.53 36.17 -16.23
CA SER A 353 1.71 36.48 -17.41
C SER A 353 1.92 37.90 -17.95
N ARG A 354 2.28 38.85 -17.08
CA ARG A 354 2.60 40.23 -17.48
C ARG A 354 3.95 40.34 -18.19
N LYS A 355 4.95 39.56 -17.76
CA LYS A 355 6.24 39.48 -18.46
C LYS A 355 6.14 38.83 -19.85
N GLU A 356 5.23 37.86 -20.03
CA GLU A 356 4.98 37.26 -21.35
C GLU A 356 4.23 38.17 -22.33
N SER A 357 3.44 39.12 -21.82
CA SER A 357 2.75 40.13 -22.65
C SER A 357 3.67 41.29 -23.03
N ASP A 358 4.54 41.72 -22.12
CA ASP A 358 5.53 42.77 -22.42
C ASP A 358 6.60 42.29 -23.42
N ASN A 359 6.98 41.01 -23.40
CA ASN A 359 7.97 40.45 -24.34
C ASN A 359 7.42 40.28 -25.77
N LYS A 360 6.09 40.20 -25.95
CA LYS A 360 5.45 40.15 -27.28
C LYS A 360 5.24 41.52 -27.92
N GLN A 361 5.24 42.60 -27.14
CA GLN A 361 5.15 43.96 -27.69
C GLN A 361 6.51 44.48 -28.18
N SER A 362 7.63 44.03 -27.59
CA SER A 362 8.98 44.46 -27.98
C SER A 362 9.51 43.86 -29.29
N GLU A 363 8.96 42.74 -29.79
CA GLU A 363 9.38 42.14 -31.07
C GLU A 363 8.68 42.75 -32.30
N SER A 364 7.67 43.61 -32.12
CA SER A 364 6.88 44.16 -33.22
C SER A 364 7.41 45.46 -33.84
N ASN A 365 8.56 45.99 -33.39
CA ASN A 365 9.05 47.33 -33.78
C ASN A 365 10.51 47.40 -34.26
N SER A 366 11.06 46.35 -34.88
CA SER A 366 12.35 46.47 -35.59
C SER A 366 12.35 45.72 -36.93
N LEU A 367 11.81 46.38 -37.95
CA LEU A 367 12.10 46.10 -39.36
C LEU A 367 13.24 47.04 -39.82
N PRO A 368 14.36 46.54 -40.35
CA PRO A 368 15.30 47.37 -41.11
C PRO A 368 14.87 47.47 -42.57
N GLN A 369 14.95 48.69 -43.11
CA GLN A 369 14.77 49.00 -44.54
C GLN A 369 15.87 48.35 -45.39
N GLU A 370 15.46 47.70 -46.49
CA GLU A 370 16.34 47.28 -47.59
C GLU A 370 16.89 48.51 -48.33
N GLU A 371 18.22 48.68 -48.35
CA GLU A 371 18.92 49.43 -49.40
C GLU A 371 19.53 48.43 -50.40
N LYS A 372 19.00 48.40 -51.63
CA LYS A 372 19.65 47.74 -52.76
C LYS A 372 20.59 48.73 -53.44
N GLY A 373 21.89 48.50 -53.27
CA GLY A 373 22.94 49.13 -54.05
C GLY A 373 22.92 48.66 -55.51
N GLY A 374 23.01 49.61 -56.43
CA GLY A 374 23.33 49.37 -57.84
C GLY A 374 24.83 49.56 -58.10
N THR A 375 25.33 48.82 -59.09
CA THR A 375 26.44 49.10 -60.04
C THR A 375 26.62 47.79 -60.82
N GLY A 376 26.85 47.69 -62.13
CA GLY A 376 26.98 48.62 -63.24
C GLY A 376 27.27 47.76 -64.49
N SER A 377 26.97 48.28 -65.68
CA SER A 377 27.60 47.93 -66.97
C SER A 377 29.13 47.85 -66.82
N THR A 378 29.89 46.99 -67.50
CA THR A 378 29.78 46.48 -68.88
C THR A 378 29.83 44.96 -69.00
#